data_AF-A0A375I529-F1
#
_entry.id   AF-A0A375I529-F1
#
_cell.length_a   1.000
_cell.length_b   1.000
_cell.length_c   1.000
_cell.angle_alpha   90.00
_cell.angle_beta   90.00
_cell.angle_gamma   90.00
#
_symmetry.space_group_name_H-M   'P 1'
#
loop_
_entity.id
_entity.type
_entity.pdbx_description
1 polymer ?
#
loop_
_entity_poly.entity_id
_entity_poly.type
_entity_poly.pdbx_seq_one_letter_code
_entity_poly.pdbx_strand_id
1 'polypeptide(L)'
;MMTKTIGTILTGAAAALLVAATSGCGALHSEDYPTDGPSRTATSNPQEVTAEQFGHSWALDVDRGTVGCERNADGDPVLTFTSPDGTRYALNRVEGNRDLPDVSEIANGSIGPLRSFAFSVCDV
;
A
#
# COMPACT_ATOMS: atom_id res chain seq x y z
N MET A 1 50.83 28.87 22.22
CA MET A 1 49.51 29.30 21.73
C MET A 1 49.53 29.21 20.20
N MET A 2 48.59 28.47 19.61
CA MET A 2 48.27 28.33 18.17
C MET A 2 49.33 27.79 17.20
N THR A 3 49.15 26.57 16.63
CA THR A 3 48.56 26.25 15.29
C THR A 3 49.38 26.86 14.14
N LYS A 4 49.83 26.16 13.09
CA LYS A 4 49.02 25.36 12.14
C LYS A 4 49.93 24.73 11.05
N THR A 5 49.68 23.45 10.78
CA THR A 5 49.58 22.74 9.48
C THR A 5 50.56 23.09 8.35
N ILE A 6 51.44 22.13 8.01
CA ILE A 6 52.17 22.07 6.73
C ILE A 6 51.28 21.36 5.71
N GLY A 7 51.01 22.05 4.60
CA GLY A 7 50.11 21.63 3.53
C GLY A 7 50.67 20.54 2.62
N THR A 8 49.82 19.56 2.32
CA THR A 8 50.09 18.51 1.33
C THR A 8 49.35 18.85 0.04
N ILE A 9 50.13 19.43 -0.88
CA ILE A 9 50.34 19.03 -2.28
C ILE A 9 49.11 18.54 -3.09
N LEU A 10 48.75 19.42 -4.04
CA LEU A 10 48.31 19.19 -5.43
C LEU A 10 47.35 18.04 -5.76
N THR A 11 46.08 18.43 -5.88
CA THR A 11 45.22 18.33 -7.09
C THR A 11 45.74 17.44 -8.23
N GLY A 12 45.15 16.26 -8.36
CA GLY A 12 45.23 15.40 -9.54
C GLY A 12 43.88 14.73 -9.78
N ALA A 13 43.15 15.21 -10.78
CA ALA A 13 41.82 14.74 -11.13
C ALA A 13 41.85 13.30 -11.64
N ALA A 14 41.11 12.41 -10.99
CA ALA A 14 40.65 11.15 -11.56
C ALA A 14 39.17 11.00 -11.21
N ALA A 15 38.32 11.47 -12.12
CA ALA A 15 36.88 11.33 -12.05
C ALA A 15 36.52 9.84 -12.21
N ALA A 16 36.29 9.16 -11.10
CA ALA A 16 35.53 7.91 -11.07
C ALA A 16 34.15 8.22 -10.50
N LEU A 17 33.35 8.95 -11.28
CA LEU A 17 31.90 9.06 -11.08
C LEU A 17 31.29 7.71 -11.47
N LEU A 18 31.33 6.74 -10.55
CA LEU A 18 30.44 5.59 -10.57
C LEU A 18 29.04 6.08 -10.19
N VAL A 19 28.35 6.70 -11.14
CA VAL A 19 26.94 7.03 -11.01
C VAL A 19 26.19 5.71 -11.06
N ALA A 20 25.62 5.35 -9.91
CA ALA A 20 24.66 4.28 -9.74
C ALA A 20 23.49 4.48 -10.71
N ALA A 21 23.47 3.71 -11.80
CA ALA A 21 22.28 3.52 -12.62
C ALA A 21 21.53 2.28 -12.14
N THR A 22 21.05 2.30 -10.89
CA THR A 22 19.93 1.44 -10.50
C THR A 22 18.65 2.14 -10.93
N SER A 23 18.44 2.26 -12.25
CA SER A 23 17.15 2.62 -12.83
C SER A 23 16.22 1.41 -12.71
N GLY A 24 15.78 1.14 -11.49
CA GLY A 24 14.75 0.15 -11.16
C GLY A 24 13.33 0.60 -11.49
N CYS A 25 13.17 1.68 -12.26
CA CYS A 25 11.88 2.15 -12.77
C CYS A 25 11.94 2.12 -14.29
N GLY A 26 11.67 0.96 -14.89
CA GLY A 26 11.64 0.84 -16.35
C GLY A 26 11.71 -0.60 -16.90
N ALA A 27 12.06 -1.59 -16.08
CA ALA A 27 12.08 -3.00 -16.50
C ALA A 27 10.70 -3.68 -16.47
N LEU A 28 9.63 -2.95 -16.13
CA LEU A 28 8.26 -3.44 -16.13
C LEU A 28 7.52 -2.67 -17.23
N HIS A 29 7.18 -3.36 -18.33
CA HIS A 29 6.33 -2.75 -19.35
C HIS A 29 4.90 -2.70 -18.82
N SER A 30 4.21 -1.58 -19.01
CA SER A 30 2.81 -1.42 -18.60
C SER A 30 1.90 -2.52 -19.17
N GLU A 31 2.29 -3.10 -20.30
CA GLU A 31 1.62 -4.20 -21.01
C GLU A 31 1.79 -5.57 -20.33
N ASP A 32 2.83 -5.74 -19.51
CA ASP A 32 3.08 -6.96 -18.74
C ASP A 32 2.28 -6.99 -17.43
N TYR A 33 1.65 -5.87 -17.06
CA TYR A 33 0.75 -5.83 -15.92
C TYR A 33 -0.59 -6.48 -16.30
N PRO A 34 -1.11 -7.42 -15.48
CA PRO A 34 -2.44 -7.95 -15.67
C PRO A 34 -3.47 -6.82 -15.75
N THR A 35 -4.10 -6.66 -16.91
CA THR A 35 -5.25 -5.75 -17.10
C THR A 35 -6.53 -6.30 -16.48
N ASP A 36 -6.48 -7.57 -16.06
CA ASP A 36 -7.57 -8.31 -15.43
C ASP A 36 -7.66 -7.99 -13.92
N GLY A 37 -7.00 -6.92 -13.48
CA GLY A 37 -7.22 -6.31 -12.18
C GLY A 37 -8.71 -6.04 -12.01
N PRO A 38 -9.27 -6.26 -10.81
CA PRO A 38 -10.71 -6.30 -10.64
C PRO A 38 -11.35 -5.00 -11.12
N SER A 39 -12.15 -5.07 -12.19
CA SER A 39 -13.08 -4.02 -12.63
C SER A 39 -14.28 -3.91 -11.65
N ARG A 40 -14.03 -4.12 -10.36
CA ARG A 40 -15.06 -4.28 -9.35
C ARG A 40 -15.36 -2.94 -8.73
N THR A 41 -16.33 -2.26 -9.32
CA THR A 41 -17.05 -1.21 -8.61
C THR A 41 -17.87 -1.85 -7.50
N ALA A 42 -17.81 -1.28 -6.30
CA ALA A 42 -18.70 -1.68 -5.23
C ALA A 42 -20.18 -1.39 -5.61
N THR A 43 -21.09 -2.21 -5.11
CA THR A 43 -22.54 -2.09 -5.28
C THR A 43 -23.29 -1.95 -3.97
N SER A 44 -22.59 -2.10 -2.84
CA SER A 44 -23.14 -1.87 -1.51
C SER A 44 -22.09 -1.33 -0.56
N ASN A 45 -22.54 -0.74 0.56
CA ASN A 45 -21.72 -0.42 1.70
C ASN A 45 -22.43 -0.87 3.00
N PRO A 46 -21.90 -1.87 3.73
CA PRO A 46 -20.68 -2.62 3.42
C PRO A 46 -20.84 -3.61 2.25
N GLN A 47 -19.73 -4.13 1.71
CA GLN A 47 -19.71 -5.14 0.64
C GLN A 47 -18.91 -6.38 1.03
N GLU A 48 -19.50 -7.55 0.80
CA GLU A 48 -18.80 -8.83 0.90
C GLU A 48 -17.80 -9.01 -0.25
N VAL A 49 -16.62 -9.53 0.08
CA VAL A 49 -15.54 -9.83 -0.85
C VAL A 49 -14.96 -11.22 -0.60
N THR A 50 -14.45 -11.85 -1.65
CA THR A 50 -13.82 -13.18 -1.55
C THR A 50 -12.46 -13.26 -2.22
N ALA A 51 -11.65 -14.25 -1.86
CA ALA A 51 -10.38 -14.54 -2.49
C ALA A 51 -10.55 -14.88 -3.98
N GLU A 52 -11.60 -15.62 -4.36
CA GLU A 52 -11.87 -15.95 -5.77
C GLU A 52 -12.12 -14.70 -6.60
N GLN A 53 -12.77 -13.69 -6.00
CA GLN A 53 -12.88 -12.40 -6.62
C GLN A 53 -11.44 -11.86 -6.82
N PHE A 54 -10.65 -11.64 -5.78
CA PHE A 54 -9.37 -10.94 -5.95
C PHE A 54 -8.27 -11.76 -6.65
N GLY A 55 -8.45 -13.07 -6.81
CA GLY A 55 -7.48 -13.96 -7.44
C GLY A 55 -6.10 -13.83 -6.80
N HIS A 56 -5.06 -13.70 -7.63
CA HIS A 56 -3.69 -13.48 -7.15
C HIS A 56 -3.46 -12.16 -6.42
N SER A 57 -4.41 -11.21 -6.50
CA SER A 57 -4.36 -9.96 -5.74
C SER A 57 -4.93 -10.11 -4.33
N TRP A 58 -5.49 -11.26 -3.97
CA TRP A 58 -5.91 -11.55 -2.61
C TRP A 58 -4.69 -11.82 -1.73
N ALA A 59 -4.53 -11.01 -0.70
CA ALA A 59 -3.35 -11.03 0.16
C ALA A 59 -3.66 -11.43 1.60
N LEU A 60 -4.90 -11.77 1.93
CA LEU A 60 -5.30 -12.10 3.31
C LEU A 60 -5.28 -13.59 3.57
N ASP A 61 -5.00 -13.99 4.80
CA ASP A 61 -4.96 -15.40 5.22
C ASP A 61 -6.35 -16.04 5.35
N VAL A 62 -7.42 -15.23 5.34
CA VAL A 62 -8.83 -15.67 5.27
C VAL A 62 -9.30 -15.71 3.81
N ASP A 63 -10.34 -16.47 3.50
CA ASP A 63 -10.87 -16.62 2.14
C ASP A 63 -11.93 -15.59 1.74
N ARG A 64 -12.49 -14.87 2.70
CA ARG A 64 -13.53 -13.85 2.49
C ARG A 64 -13.61 -12.87 3.64
N GLY A 65 -14.40 -11.82 3.46
CA GLY A 65 -14.81 -10.93 4.53
C GLY A 65 -15.64 -9.79 4.00
N THR A 66 -15.76 -8.73 4.79
CA THR A 66 -16.60 -7.59 4.47
C THR A 66 -15.78 -6.32 4.47
N VAL A 67 -15.78 -5.59 3.35
CA VAL A 67 -15.16 -4.28 3.24
C VAL A 67 -16.22 -3.22 3.51
N GLY A 68 -15.92 -2.29 4.40
CA GLY A 68 -16.79 -1.16 4.74
C GLY A 68 -16.05 0.16 4.60
N CYS A 69 -16.80 1.22 4.31
CA CYS A 69 -16.30 2.58 4.36
C CYS A 69 -17.25 3.49 5.13
N GLU A 70 -16.71 4.24 6.08
CA GLU A 70 -17.39 5.36 6.72
C GLU A 70 -16.63 6.66 6.38
N ARG A 71 -17.25 7.83 6.56
CA ARG A 71 -16.54 9.11 6.50
C ARG A 71 -16.47 9.72 7.89
N ASN A 72 -15.30 10.17 8.31
CA ASN A 72 -15.15 10.87 9.59
C ASN A 72 -15.74 12.31 9.51
N ALA A 73 -15.65 13.06 10.60
CA ALA A 73 -16.15 14.44 10.67
C ALA A 73 -15.50 15.40 9.65
N ASP A 74 -14.27 15.10 9.23
CA ASP A 74 -13.51 15.86 8.23
C ASP A 74 -13.80 15.40 6.79
N GLY A 75 -14.62 14.36 6.62
CA GLY A 75 -14.96 13.76 5.33
C GLY A 75 -13.96 12.72 4.83
N ASP A 76 -12.91 12.41 5.61
CA ASP A 76 -11.92 11.41 5.25
C ASP A 76 -12.53 10.00 5.31
N PRO A 77 -12.24 9.14 4.32
CA PRO A 77 -12.71 7.77 4.32
C PRO A 77 -11.99 6.93 5.39
N VAL A 78 -12.78 6.29 6.24
CA VAL A 78 -12.37 5.31 7.25
C VAL A 78 -12.67 3.93 6.68
N LEU A 79 -11.62 3.27 6.18
CA LEU A 79 -11.74 2.01 5.45
C LEU A 79 -11.50 0.84 6.40
N THR A 80 -12.39 -0.14 6.41
CA THR A 80 -12.26 -1.30 7.30
C THR A 80 -12.53 -2.62 6.59
N PHE A 81 -11.86 -3.67 7.04
CA PHE A 81 -12.13 -5.05 6.65
C PHE A 81 -12.59 -5.82 7.89
N THR A 82 -13.73 -6.50 7.81
CA THR A 82 -14.21 -7.41 8.85
C THR A 82 -14.00 -8.85 8.38
N SER A 83 -13.19 -9.62 9.11
CA SER A 83 -12.95 -11.04 8.84
C SER A 83 -14.18 -11.88 9.22
N PRO A 84 -14.24 -13.15 8.77
CA PRO A 84 -15.38 -14.03 9.04
C PRO A 84 -15.62 -14.34 10.53
N ASP A 85 -14.60 -14.19 11.36
CA ASP A 85 -14.69 -14.32 12.82
C ASP A 85 -15.25 -13.05 13.51
N GLY A 86 -15.50 -11.98 12.75
CA GLY A 86 -16.02 -10.70 13.24
C GLY A 86 -14.95 -9.68 13.64
N THR A 87 -13.66 -10.01 13.55
CA THR A 87 -12.58 -9.06 13.85
C THR A 87 -12.54 -7.96 12.79
N ARG A 88 -12.53 -6.69 13.21
CA ARG A 88 -12.46 -5.52 12.32
C ARG A 88 -11.03 -4.99 12.28
N TYR A 89 -10.49 -4.87 11.08
CA TYR A 89 -9.14 -4.37 10.79
C TYR A 89 -9.19 -3.05 10.05
N ALA A 90 -8.23 -2.18 10.34
CA ALA A 90 -7.99 -0.95 9.61
C ALA A 90 -7.37 -1.25 8.23
N LEU A 91 -8.02 -0.78 7.15
CA LEU A 91 -7.44 -0.81 5.81
C LEU A 91 -6.56 0.42 5.53
N ASN A 92 -6.78 1.53 6.23
CA ASN A 92 -5.99 2.76 6.13
C ASN A 92 -5.74 3.38 7.51
N ARG A 93 -4.66 4.15 7.62
CA ARG A 93 -4.25 4.82 8.85
C ARG A 93 -4.86 6.21 8.92
N VAL A 94 -6.04 6.30 9.53
CA VAL A 94 -6.77 7.53 9.83
C VAL A 94 -7.25 7.50 11.27
N GLU A 95 -7.63 8.65 11.80
CA GLU A 95 -8.02 8.83 13.20
C GLU A 95 -9.21 7.94 13.63
N GLY A 96 -10.14 7.66 12.70
CA GLY A 96 -11.27 6.75 12.92
C GLY A 96 -10.90 5.26 12.99
N ASN A 97 -9.66 4.90 12.67
CA ASN A 97 -9.14 3.53 12.66
C ASN A 97 -8.06 3.28 13.73
N ARG A 98 -7.76 4.28 14.58
CA ARG A 98 -6.60 4.23 15.49
C ARG A 98 -6.62 3.04 16.48
N ASP A 99 -7.81 2.56 16.81
CA ASP A 99 -8.04 1.53 17.82
C ASP A 99 -8.24 0.14 17.20
N LEU A 100 -8.19 0.02 15.87
CA LEU A 100 -8.31 -1.25 15.16
C LEU A 100 -6.92 -1.81 14.84
N PRO A 101 -6.74 -3.15 14.87
CA PRO A 101 -5.54 -3.78 14.34
C PRO A 101 -5.37 -3.45 12.85
N ASP A 102 -4.12 -3.35 12.40
CA ASP A 102 -3.84 -3.10 10.98
C ASP A 102 -4.11 -4.38 10.19
N VAL A 103 -4.76 -4.30 9.02
CA VAL A 103 -5.05 -5.50 8.21
C VAL A 103 -3.78 -6.26 7.81
N SER A 104 -2.61 -5.60 7.83
CA SER A 104 -1.32 -6.25 7.58
C SER A 104 -0.96 -7.36 8.57
N GLU A 105 -1.63 -7.42 9.73
CA GLU A 105 -1.47 -8.51 10.71
C GLU A 105 -1.98 -9.87 10.18
N ILE A 106 -2.90 -9.85 9.22
CA ILE A 106 -3.47 -11.06 8.58
C ILE A 106 -3.17 -11.11 7.08
N ALA A 107 -2.17 -10.36 6.62
CA ALA A 107 -1.81 -10.28 5.21
C ALA A 107 -0.43 -10.89 4.94
N ASN A 108 -0.35 -11.65 3.84
CA ASN A 108 0.89 -12.26 3.33
C ASN A 108 1.43 -11.55 2.06
N GLY A 109 0.82 -10.44 1.67
CA GLY A 109 1.15 -9.68 0.47
C GLY A 109 0.66 -8.24 0.48
N SER A 110 0.68 -7.58 -0.68
CA SER A 110 0.22 -6.20 -0.81
C SER A 110 -1.30 -6.10 -0.65
N ILE A 111 -1.74 -5.32 0.33
CA ILE A 111 -3.16 -4.98 0.55
C ILE A 111 -3.67 -3.86 -0.39
N GLY A 112 -2.82 -3.35 -1.28
CA GLY A 112 -3.14 -2.25 -2.18
C GLY A 112 -4.43 -2.46 -2.99
N PRO A 113 -4.61 -3.62 -3.67
CA PRO A 113 -5.83 -3.90 -4.43
C PRO A 113 -7.10 -3.86 -3.57
N LEU A 114 -7.08 -4.45 -2.37
CA LEU A 114 -8.21 -4.44 -1.45
C LEU A 114 -8.51 -3.04 -0.93
N ARG A 115 -7.48 -2.26 -0.60
CA ARG A 115 -7.62 -0.85 -0.19
C ARG A 115 -8.19 0.01 -1.31
N SER A 116 -7.71 -0.14 -2.54
CA SER A 116 -8.25 0.57 -3.71
C SER A 116 -9.72 0.26 -3.94
N PHE A 117 -10.10 -1.01 -3.84
CA PHE A 117 -11.50 -1.43 -3.90
C PHE A 117 -12.34 -0.77 -2.80
N ALA A 118 -11.83 -0.72 -1.56
CA ALA A 118 -12.53 -0.12 -0.42
C ALA A 118 -12.87 1.37 -0.59
N PHE A 119 -12.09 2.13 -1.36
CA PHE A 119 -12.47 3.51 -1.70
C PHE A 119 -13.74 3.56 -2.56
N SER A 120 -13.95 2.61 -3.47
CA SER A 120 -15.18 2.56 -4.27
C SER A 120 -16.42 2.26 -3.43
N VAL A 121 -16.26 1.58 -2.29
CA VAL A 121 -17.35 1.33 -1.32
C VAL A 121 -17.84 2.64 -0.68
N CYS A 122 -16.99 3.67 -0.59
CA CYS A 122 -17.35 4.97 -0.03
C CYS A 122 -18.30 5.81 -0.91
N ASP A 123 -18.48 5.40 -2.17
CA ASP A 123 -19.20 6.15 -3.19
C ASP A 123 -20.53 5.47 -3.59
N VAL A 124 -20.90 4.41 -2.87
CA VAL A 124 -22.18 3.69 -3.01
C VAL A 124 -23.22 4.22 -2.02
#